data_AF-A0A1Y3BEJ0-F1
#
_entry.id   AF-A0A1Y3BEJ0-F1
#
_cell.length_a   1.000
_cell.length_b   1.000
_cell.length_c   1.000
_cell.angle_alpha   90.00
_cell.angle_beta   90.00
_cell.angle_gamma   90.00
#
_symmetry.space_group_name_H-M   'P 1'
#
loop_
_entity.id
_entity.type
_entity.pdbx_description
1 polymer ?
#
loop_
_entity_poly.entity_id
_entity_poly.type
_entity_poly.pdbx_seq_one_letter_code
_entity_poly.pdbx_strand_id
1 'polypeptide(L)'
;MTPLDFMEFRGFLSPASGFQSVQFRLLENKLGIRNDLRTNYGKNYYLKIFEDPKVIDIIKQSEDEHSLCDLLQLWLEQTPGLDSPEFNFWERYKSVVNDMLEQLRITAEQEEDETLKRNGLDEYQRKFELFDSIFDVSKHNALMARGDRRFTHKALQGSLMISLYRDEPRFNLPFQILLLLMDIDSLITKWRSNHVEMVLRMIGAHQFGTGGSSGYHYLRSTLSDRYKVFVDLFNLSTFLIPRHCIPPLTVAMKKRLSMMDD
;
A
#
# COMPACT_ATOMS: atom_id res chain seq x y z
N MET A 1 21.89 -2.84 -27.66
CA MET A 1 20.97 -3.37 -28.68
C MET A 1 20.12 -2.22 -29.19
N THR A 2 20.15 -1.96 -30.50
CA THR A 2 19.27 -0.97 -31.14
C THR A 2 17.91 -1.60 -31.50
N PRO A 3 16.86 -0.81 -31.78
CA PRO A 3 15.58 -1.36 -32.25
C PRO A 3 15.71 -2.13 -33.56
N LEU A 4 16.59 -1.70 -34.48
CA LEU A 4 16.84 -2.41 -35.74
C LEU A 4 17.41 -3.80 -35.49
N ASP A 5 18.46 -3.92 -34.66
CA ASP A 5 19.04 -5.22 -34.31
C ASP A 5 18.01 -6.13 -33.63
N PHE A 6 17.14 -5.56 -32.78
CA PHE A 6 16.09 -6.33 -32.11
C PHE A 6 15.07 -6.91 -33.12
N MET A 7 14.73 -6.15 -34.17
CA MET A 7 13.80 -6.61 -35.19
C MET A 7 14.33 -7.81 -35.99
N GLU A 8 15.65 -7.94 -36.15
CA GLU A 8 16.25 -9.05 -36.90
C GLU A 8 15.93 -10.42 -36.31
N PHE A 9 15.79 -10.52 -34.98
CA PHE A 9 15.55 -11.80 -34.31
C PHE A 9 14.23 -11.87 -33.53
N ARG A 10 13.48 -10.77 -33.40
CA ARG A 10 12.20 -10.74 -32.69
C ARG A 10 11.22 -11.83 -33.16
N GLY A 11 11.23 -12.16 -34.45
CA GLY A 11 10.37 -13.18 -35.02
C GLY A 11 10.55 -14.57 -34.38
N PHE A 12 11.77 -14.92 -33.96
CA PHE A 12 12.08 -16.19 -33.30
C PHE A 12 11.56 -16.29 -31.87
N LEU A 13 11.17 -15.16 -31.26
CA LEU A 13 10.66 -15.11 -29.90
C LEU A 13 9.15 -15.34 -29.83
N SER A 14 8.41 -15.25 -30.94
CA SER A 14 6.96 -15.45 -30.91
C SER A 14 6.62 -16.94 -30.74
N PRO A 15 5.64 -17.32 -29.88
CA PRO A 15 4.72 -16.48 -29.10
C PRO A 15 5.20 -16.19 -27.66
N ALA A 16 6.47 -16.46 -27.34
CA ALA A 16 7.00 -16.33 -25.99
C ALA A 16 6.99 -14.87 -25.48
N SER A 17 6.78 -14.72 -24.16
CA SER A 17 6.57 -13.42 -23.53
C SER A 17 6.96 -13.41 -22.06
N GLY A 18 7.30 -12.23 -21.54
CA GLY A 18 7.49 -12.02 -20.09
C GLY A 18 6.26 -12.38 -19.25
N PHE A 19 5.08 -12.53 -19.86
CA PHE A 19 3.91 -13.09 -19.18
C PHE A 19 4.09 -14.52 -18.66
N GLN A 20 4.98 -15.29 -19.30
CA GLN A 20 5.31 -16.66 -18.93
C GLN A 20 6.39 -16.72 -17.84
N SER A 21 6.82 -15.58 -17.29
CA SER A 21 7.78 -15.55 -16.19
C SER A 21 7.13 -16.07 -14.90
N VAL A 22 7.32 -17.35 -14.62
CA VAL A 22 6.81 -18.03 -13.41
C VAL A 22 7.27 -17.30 -12.15
N GLN A 23 8.57 -17.03 -12.03
CA GLN A 23 9.13 -16.39 -10.83
C GLN A 23 8.56 -14.99 -10.60
N PHE A 24 8.28 -14.23 -11.67
CA PHE A 24 7.68 -12.91 -11.51
C PHE A 24 6.25 -13.00 -10.97
N ARG A 25 5.47 -14.02 -11.38
CA ARG A 25 4.13 -14.27 -10.80
C ARG A 25 4.20 -14.72 -9.35
N LEU A 26 5.13 -15.62 -9.03
CA LEU A 26 5.34 -16.04 -7.65
C LEU A 26 5.76 -14.88 -6.75
N LEU A 27 6.63 -13.98 -7.23
CA LEU A 27 7.01 -12.77 -6.51
C LEU A 27 5.79 -11.89 -6.24
N GLU A 28 4.98 -11.59 -7.25
CA GLU A 28 3.78 -10.76 -7.10
C GLU A 28 2.77 -11.38 -6.12
N ASN A 29 2.53 -12.69 -6.21
CA ASN A 29 1.59 -13.39 -5.34
C ASN A 29 2.11 -13.44 -3.89
N LYS A 30 3.38 -13.84 -3.70
CA LYS A 30 3.98 -13.92 -2.36
C LYS A 30 4.15 -12.57 -1.69
N LEU A 31 4.24 -11.47 -2.43
CA LEU A 31 4.15 -10.13 -1.84
C LEU A 31 2.72 -9.83 -1.37
N GLY A 32 1.72 -10.13 -2.19
CA GLY A 32 0.29 -9.96 -1.85
C GLY A 32 -0.51 -9.18 -2.90
N ILE A 33 -0.12 -9.21 -4.18
CA ILE A 33 -0.93 -8.61 -5.25
C ILE A 33 -2.18 -9.46 -5.48
N ARG A 34 -3.34 -8.92 -5.10
CA ARG A 34 -4.63 -9.58 -5.30
C ARG A 34 -5.00 -9.68 -6.78
N ASN A 35 -5.62 -10.80 -7.15
CA ASN A 35 -5.98 -11.09 -8.52
C ASN A 35 -7.05 -10.16 -9.11
N ASP A 36 -8.00 -9.72 -8.29
CA ASP A 36 -9.05 -8.78 -8.71
C ASP A 36 -8.51 -7.37 -8.99
N LEU A 37 -7.32 -7.04 -8.49
CA LEU A 37 -6.63 -5.78 -8.75
C LEU A 37 -5.80 -5.80 -10.03
N ARG A 38 -5.49 -6.97 -10.57
CA ARG A 38 -4.69 -7.09 -11.79
C ARG A 38 -5.45 -6.50 -12.99
N THR A 39 -4.71 -5.87 -13.89
CA THR A 39 -5.29 -5.39 -15.15
C THR A 39 -5.68 -6.58 -16.01
N ASN A 40 -6.97 -6.71 -16.30
CA ASN A 40 -7.48 -7.77 -17.17
C ASN A 40 -7.11 -7.49 -18.63
N TYR A 41 -6.17 -8.27 -19.16
CA TYR A 41 -5.96 -8.37 -20.60
C TYR A 41 -6.79 -9.53 -21.15
N GLY A 42 -7.78 -9.26 -22.01
CA GLY A 42 -8.59 -10.28 -22.69
C GLY A 42 -9.52 -11.12 -21.79
N LYS A 43 -9.91 -10.62 -20.61
CA LYS A 43 -10.75 -11.34 -19.61
C LYS A 43 -10.19 -12.72 -19.19
N ASN A 44 -8.90 -12.94 -19.37
CA ASN A 44 -8.26 -14.20 -19.06
C ASN A 44 -7.39 -14.03 -17.82
N TYR A 45 -7.71 -14.80 -16.79
CA TYR A 45 -6.87 -15.03 -15.63
C TYR A 45 -5.45 -15.38 -16.09
N TYR A 46 -4.45 -14.70 -15.53
CA TYR A 46 -3.06 -14.76 -16.01
C TYR A 46 -2.48 -16.18 -15.99
N LEU A 47 -3.07 -17.11 -15.22
CA LEU A 47 -2.72 -18.53 -15.25
C LEU A 47 -2.92 -19.20 -16.61
N LYS A 48 -3.85 -18.73 -17.44
CA LYS A 48 -4.11 -19.32 -18.77
C LYS A 48 -2.92 -19.25 -19.73
N ILE A 49 -1.87 -18.51 -19.35
CA ILE A 49 -0.64 -18.34 -20.13
C ILE A 49 0.33 -19.52 -19.90
N PHE A 50 0.13 -20.28 -18.82
CA PHE A 50 0.94 -21.45 -18.49
C PHE A 50 0.24 -22.72 -18.94
N GLU A 51 1.00 -23.65 -19.52
CA GLU A 51 0.50 -24.94 -20.01
C GLU A 51 0.90 -26.11 -19.10
N ASP A 52 2.08 -26.03 -18.45
CA ASP A 52 2.57 -27.09 -17.57
C ASP A 52 1.72 -27.17 -16.28
N PRO A 53 1.03 -28.30 -16.02
CA PRO A 53 0.22 -28.48 -14.82
C PRO A 53 0.99 -28.24 -13.52
N LYS A 54 2.27 -28.63 -13.45
CA LYS A 54 3.09 -28.42 -12.24
C LYS A 54 3.33 -26.94 -11.97
N VAL A 55 3.57 -26.17 -13.03
CA VAL A 55 3.75 -24.71 -12.93
C VAL A 55 2.45 -24.05 -12.50
N ILE A 56 1.32 -24.45 -13.09
CA ILE A 56 -0.01 -23.95 -12.72
C ILE A 56 -0.27 -24.22 -11.23
N ASP A 57 0.02 -25.42 -10.75
CA ASP A 57 -0.20 -25.80 -9.35
C ASP A 57 0.68 -24.98 -8.40
N ILE A 58 1.95 -24.77 -8.72
CA ILE A 58 2.86 -23.92 -7.91
C ILE A 58 2.34 -22.48 -7.83
N ILE A 59 1.82 -21.93 -8.95
CA ILE A 59 1.30 -20.57 -8.94
C ILE A 59 -0.01 -20.50 -8.14
N LYS A 60 -0.94 -21.46 -8.31
CA LYS A 60 -2.16 -21.52 -7.48
C LYS A 60 -1.84 -21.63 -5.99
N GLN A 61 -0.90 -22.49 -5.63
CA GLN A 61 -0.44 -22.62 -4.25
C GLN A 61 0.08 -21.28 -3.72
N SER A 62 0.80 -20.50 -4.53
CA SER A 62 1.27 -19.17 -4.11
C SER A 62 0.16 -18.13 -3.91
N GLU A 63 -1.05 -18.36 -4.44
CA GLU A 63 -2.23 -17.53 -4.19
C GLU A 63 -2.98 -17.93 -2.92
N ASP A 64 -2.95 -19.22 -2.58
CA ASP A 64 -3.65 -19.78 -1.41
C ASP A 64 -2.82 -19.64 -0.12
N GLU A 65 -1.48 -19.62 -0.23
CA GLU A 65 -0.57 -19.38 0.88
C GLU A 65 -0.66 -17.94 1.40
N HIS A 66 -0.41 -17.75 2.70
CA HIS A 66 -0.30 -16.41 3.28
C HIS A 66 0.81 -15.63 2.58
N SER A 67 0.45 -14.48 2.00
CA SER A 67 1.40 -13.55 1.42
C SER A 67 2.16 -12.80 2.52
N LEU A 68 3.24 -12.12 2.13
CA LEU A 68 3.97 -11.21 3.01
C LEU A 68 3.04 -10.12 3.57
N CYS A 69 2.08 -9.63 2.77
CA CYS A 69 1.07 -8.68 3.22
C CYS A 69 0.14 -9.27 4.29
N ASP A 70 -0.28 -10.52 4.14
CA ASP A 70 -1.15 -11.18 5.13
C ASP A 70 -0.41 -11.39 6.45
N LEU A 71 0.82 -11.90 6.38
CA LEU A 71 1.66 -12.11 7.56
C LEU A 71 2.02 -10.81 8.26
N LEU A 72 2.28 -9.74 7.50
CA LEU A 72 2.52 -8.41 8.04
C LEU A 72 1.29 -7.90 8.80
N GLN A 73 0.10 -8.03 8.22
CA GLN A 73 -1.15 -7.59 8.88
C GLN A 73 -1.36 -8.34 10.20
N LEU A 74 -1.21 -9.67 10.21
CA LEU A 74 -1.31 -10.46 11.43
C LEU A 74 -0.34 -9.99 12.51
N TRP A 75 0.90 -9.66 12.13
CA TRP A 75 1.89 -9.11 13.07
C TRP A 75 1.53 -7.69 13.55
N LEU A 76 1.06 -6.81 12.65
CA LEU A 76 0.63 -5.46 12.97
C LEU A 76 -0.58 -5.44 13.91
N GLU A 77 -1.52 -6.39 13.76
CA GLU A 77 -2.68 -6.52 14.63
C GLU A 77 -2.32 -6.87 16.08
N GLN A 78 -1.12 -7.40 16.31
CA GLN A 78 -0.58 -7.71 17.64
C GLN A 78 0.29 -6.59 18.20
N THR A 79 0.29 -5.40 17.58
CA THR A 79 1.10 -4.27 18.03
C THR A 79 0.74 -3.91 19.48
N PRO A 80 1.72 -3.89 20.40
CA PRO A 80 1.45 -3.66 21.83
C PRO A 80 0.93 -2.24 22.06
N GLY A 81 -0.27 -2.13 22.63
CA GLY A 81 -0.91 -0.86 22.98
C GLY A 81 -2.21 -0.56 22.24
N LEU A 82 -2.55 -1.36 21.22
CA LEU A 82 -3.86 -1.32 20.56
C LEU A 82 -4.99 -1.70 21.52
N ASP A 83 -4.99 -2.93 22.02
CA ASP A 83 -6.03 -3.46 22.92
C ASP A 83 -5.65 -3.39 24.41
N SER A 84 -4.61 -2.62 24.77
CA SER A 84 -4.19 -2.53 26.17
C SER A 84 -5.20 -1.69 26.96
N PRO A 85 -5.87 -2.21 28.00
CA PRO A 85 -6.80 -1.41 28.82
C PRO A 85 -6.14 -0.16 29.43
N GLU A 86 -4.82 -0.24 29.67
CA GLU A 86 -4.04 0.84 30.27
C GLU A 86 -3.67 1.96 29.29
N PHE A 87 -3.51 1.64 28.01
CA PHE A 87 -3.08 2.61 27.00
C PHE A 87 -4.20 2.94 26.01
N ASN A 88 -4.85 1.94 25.42
CA ASN A 88 -5.89 2.08 24.42
C ASN A 88 -5.55 3.16 23.38
N PHE A 89 -4.53 2.86 22.57
CA PHE A 89 -3.97 3.80 21.60
C PHE A 89 -5.05 4.47 20.73
N TRP A 90 -6.00 3.67 20.25
CA TRP A 90 -6.95 4.13 19.24
C TRP A 90 -7.92 5.19 19.78
N GLU A 91 -8.49 4.98 20.97
CA GLU A 91 -9.38 5.97 21.59
C GLU A 91 -8.64 7.26 21.96
N ARG A 92 -7.40 7.15 22.45
CA ARG A 92 -6.57 8.34 22.73
C ARG A 92 -6.25 9.11 21.47
N TYR A 93 -5.86 8.41 20.40
CA TYR A 93 -5.58 9.02 19.11
C TYR A 93 -6.82 9.69 18.53
N LYS A 94 -7.99 9.03 18.59
CA LYS A 94 -9.27 9.59 18.17
C LYS A 94 -9.65 10.85 18.96
N SER A 95 -9.47 10.84 20.28
CA SER A 95 -9.71 12.02 21.13
C SER A 95 -8.85 13.19 20.70
N VAL A 96 -7.54 12.99 20.55
CA VAL A 96 -6.61 14.05 20.12
C VAL A 96 -6.99 14.62 18.74
N VAL A 97 -7.30 13.74 17.78
CA VAL A 97 -7.69 14.17 16.44
C VAL A 97 -9.00 14.96 16.47
N ASN A 98 -9.98 14.52 17.25
CA ASN A 98 -11.24 15.25 17.40
C ASN A 98 -11.01 16.63 18.01
N ASP A 99 -10.16 16.74 19.04
CA ASP A 99 -9.81 18.03 19.65
C ASP A 99 -9.11 18.94 18.62
N MET A 100 -8.18 18.40 17.81
CA MET A 100 -7.52 19.14 16.75
C MET A 100 -8.49 19.62 15.66
N LEU A 101 -9.42 18.77 15.24
CA LEU A 101 -10.44 19.11 14.24
C LEU A 101 -11.40 20.17 14.78
N GLU A 102 -11.78 20.08 16.05
CA GLU A 102 -12.66 21.06 16.69
C GLU A 102 -11.97 22.43 16.84
N GLN A 103 -10.69 22.46 17.20
CA GLN A 103 -9.93 23.72 17.20
C GLN A 103 -9.83 24.33 15.81
N LEU A 104 -9.65 23.50 14.76
CA LEU A 104 -9.63 23.97 13.38
C LEU A 104 -10.98 24.57 12.97
N ARG A 105 -12.09 23.93 13.36
CA ARG A 105 -13.46 24.44 13.12
C ARG A 105 -13.68 25.77 13.82
N ILE A 106 -13.38 25.87 15.12
CA ILE A 106 -13.56 27.09 15.91
C ILE A 106 -12.72 28.24 15.32
N THR A 107 -11.45 27.97 14.97
CA THR A 107 -10.57 28.97 14.36
C THR A 107 -11.15 29.50 13.05
N ALA A 108 -11.65 28.60 12.19
CA ALA A 108 -12.27 29.00 10.94
C ALA A 108 -13.56 29.81 11.15
N GLU A 109 -14.37 29.48 12.16
CA GLU A 109 -15.62 30.19 12.45
C GLU A 109 -15.42 31.60 13.00
N GLN A 110 -14.32 31.81 13.74
CA GLN A 110 -13.91 33.09 14.33
C GLN A 110 -13.23 34.03 13.33
N GLU A 111 -12.91 33.57 12.13
CA GLU A 111 -12.32 34.38 11.09
C GLU A 111 -13.31 35.45 10.59
N GLU A 112 -12.84 36.69 10.47
CA GLU A 112 -13.66 37.85 10.07
C GLU A 112 -13.75 37.97 8.54
N ASP A 113 -12.70 37.56 7.83
CA ASP A 113 -12.71 37.54 6.36
C ASP A 113 -13.53 36.35 5.85
N GLU A 114 -14.65 36.64 5.17
CA GLU A 114 -15.57 35.62 4.64
C GLU A 114 -14.90 34.61 3.68
N THR A 115 -13.87 35.04 2.94
CA THR A 115 -13.14 34.13 2.04
C THR A 115 -12.25 33.18 2.83
N LEU A 116 -11.50 33.71 3.81
CA LEU A 116 -10.64 32.91 4.68
C LEU A 116 -11.46 31.95 5.55
N LYS A 117 -12.58 32.41 6.10
CA LYS A 117 -13.55 31.60 6.83
C LYS A 117 -14.04 30.41 6.02
N ARG A 118 -14.51 30.67 4.79
CA ARG A 118 -14.97 29.61 3.89
C ARG A 118 -13.86 28.60 3.59
N ASN A 119 -12.66 29.07 3.26
CA ASN A 119 -11.52 28.20 3.00
C ASN A 119 -11.15 27.34 4.21
N GLY A 120 -11.18 27.91 5.42
CA GLY A 120 -10.93 27.20 6.68
C GLY A 120 -11.97 26.13 6.97
N LEU A 121 -13.26 26.42 6.75
CA LEU A 121 -14.34 25.44 6.89
C LEU A 121 -14.24 24.31 5.86
N ASP A 122 -13.87 24.62 4.61
CA ASP A 122 -13.61 23.62 3.57
C ASP A 122 -12.39 22.75 3.88
N GLU A 123 -11.35 23.31 4.52
CA GLU A 123 -10.22 22.53 5.04
C GLU A 123 -10.63 21.61 6.19
N TYR A 124 -11.38 22.13 7.16
CA TYR A 124 -11.94 21.35 8.25
C TYR A 124 -12.76 20.17 7.73
N GLN A 125 -13.71 20.42 6.82
CA GLN A 125 -14.58 19.37 6.28
C GLN A 125 -13.78 18.27 5.58
N ARG A 126 -12.78 18.63 4.76
CA ARG A 126 -11.91 17.66 4.09
C ARG A 126 -11.09 16.83 5.08
N LYS A 127 -10.53 17.45 6.12
CA LYS A 127 -9.79 16.73 7.17
C LYS A 127 -10.71 15.84 8.00
N PHE A 128 -11.91 16.31 8.32
CA PHE A 128 -12.92 15.53 9.02
C PHE A 128 -13.27 14.26 8.25
N GLU A 129 -13.65 14.38 6.98
CA GLU A 129 -13.98 13.22 6.12
C GLU A 129 -12.80 12.25 5.98
N LEU A 130 -11.59 12.79 5.90
CA LEU A 130 -10.36 12.01 5.83
C LEU A 130 -10.16 11.17 7.10
N PHE A 131 -10.19 11.76 8.29
CA PHE A 131 -10.01 11.02 9.54
C PHE A 131 -11.20 10.10 9.86
N ASP A 132 -12.41 10.54 9.54
CA ASP A 132 -13.61 9.73 9.69
C ASP A 132 -13.55 8.44 8.83
N SER A 133 -12.86 8.49 7.69
CA SER A 133 -12.58 7.29 6.88
C SER A 133 -11.76 6.20 7.59
N ILE A 134 -10.99 6.55 8.62
CA ILE A 134 -10.26 5.59 9.45
C ILE A 134 -10.98 5.32 10.78
N PHE A 135 -11.75 6.25 11.33
CA PHE A 135 -12.48 6.04 12.59
C PHE A 135 -13.74 5.18 12.42
N ASP A 136 -14.43 5.28 11.28
CA ASP A 136 -15.56 4.41 10.96
C ASP A 136 -15.06 3.12 10.27
N VAL A 137 -15.17 2.01 10.99
CA VAL A 137 -14.79 0.67 10.51
C VAL A 137 -15.54 0.28 9.24
N SER A 138 -16.80 0.69 9.09
CA SER A 138 -17.61 0.39 7.92
C SER A 138 -17.08 1.13 6.68
N LYS A 139 -16.71 2.40 6.83
CA LYS A 139 -16.09 3.19 5.75
C LYS A 139 -14.72 2.63 5.38
N HIS A 140 -13.92 2.24 6.37
CA HIS A 140 -12.64 1.58 6.14
C HIS A 140 -12.83 0.27 5.35
N ASN A 141 -13.75 -0.59 5.78
CA ASN A 141 -14.04 -1.87 5.11
C ASN A 141 -14.56 -1.67 3.68
N ALA A 142 -15.34 -0.62 3.42
CA ALA A 142 -15.79 -0.28 2.07
C ALA A 142 -14.61 0.09 1.14
N LEU A 143 -13.59 0.80 1.65
CA LEU A 143 -12.37 1.10 0.90
C LEU A 143 -11.51 -0.15 0.65
N MET A 144 -11.45 -1.08 1.60
CA MET A 144 -10.79 -2.38 1.40
C MET A 144 -11.49 -3.21 0.32
N ALA A 145 -12.82 -3.25 0.33
CA ALA A 145 -13.62 -4.01 -0.64
C ALA A 145 -13.43 -3.48 -2.07
N ARG A 146 -13.27 -2.17 -2.24
CA ARG A 146 -12.98 -1.53 -3.53
C ARG A 146 -11.53 -1.69 -3.99
N GLY A 147 -10.62 -2.07 -3.09
CA GLY A 147 -9.20 -2.11 -3.39
C GLY A 147 -8.52 -0.75 -3.33
N ASP A 148 -9.04 0.19 -2.54
CA ASP A 148 -8.37 1.45 -2.21
C ASP A 148 -7.47 1.30 -0.97
N ARG A 149 -7.81 0.35 -0.09
CA ARG A 149 -6.98 -0.11 1.05
C ARG A 149 -6.68 -1.60 0.94
N ARG A 150 -5.64 -2.07 1.62
CA ARG A 150 -5.20 -3.48 1.69
C ARG A 150 -5.24 -3.98 3.12
N PHE A 151 -4.80 -3.15 4.06
CA PHE A 151 -4.68 -3.52 5.46
C PHE A 151 -6.04 -3.59 6.14
N THR A 152 -6.20 -4.56 7.04
CA THR A 152 -7.31 -4.56 8.00
C THR A 152 -7.29 -3.29 8.85
N HIS A 153 -8.45 -2.95 9.41
CA HIS A 153 -8.58 -1.77 10.26
C HIS A 153 -7.57 -1.78 11.40
N LYS A 154 -7.42 -2.93 12.07
CA LYS A 154 -6.50 -3.09 13.20
C LYS A 154 -5.02 -3.10 12.78
N ALA A 155 -4.67 -3.66 11.62
CA ALA A 155 -3.32 -3.55 11.06
C ALA A 155 -2.95 -2.10 10.74
N LEU A 156 -3.90 -1.30 10.24
CA LEU A 156 -3.71 0.13 10.02
C LEU A 156 -3.43 0.86 11.35
N GLN A 157 -4.18 0.55 12.41
CA GLN A 157 -3.94 1.10 13.74
C GLN A 157 -2.53 0.76 14.26
N GLY A 158 -2.11 -0.51 14.13
CA GLY A 158 -0.77 -0.95 14.52
C GLY A 158 0.33 -0.23 13.76
N SER A 159 0.15 -0.05 12.46
CA SER A 159 1.10 0.67 11.61
C SER A 159 1.23 2.14 12.02
N LEU A 160 0.10 2.78 12.36
CA LEU A 160 0.08 4.15 12.85
C LEU A 160 0.76 4.28 14.22
N MET A 161 0.49 3.33 15.14
CA MET A 161 1.13 3.29 16.44
C MET A 161 2.66 3.16 16.31
N ILE A 162 3.15 2.22 15.49
CA ILE A 162 4.59 2.07 15.23
C ILE A 162 5.17 3.36 14.64
N SER A 163 4.46 4.01 13.72
CA SER A 163 4.93 5.24 13.06
C SER A 163 5.02 6.43 14.02
N LEU A 164 4.03 6.61 14.90
CA LEU A 164 3.99 7.72 15.87
C LEU A 164 4.98 7.53 17.02
N TYR A 165 5.24 6.29 17.44
CA TYR A 165 6.14 5.95 18.55
C TYR A 165 7.45 5.28 18.08
N ARG A 166 7.87 5.54 16.84
CA ARG A 166 9.06 4.95 16.19
C ARG A 166 10.39 5.16 16.93
N ASP A 167 10.46 6.16 17.79
CA ASP A 167 11.64 6.49 18.58
C ASP A 167 11.75 5.61 19.85
N GLU A 168 10.69 4.85 20.18
CA GLU A 168 10.74 3.87 21.25
C GLU A 168 11.56 2.63 20.84
N PRO A 169 12.40 2.09 21.75
CA PRO A 169 13.34 1.01 21.41
C PRO A 169 12.71 -0.19 20.70
N ARG A 170 11.56 -0.68 21.19
CA ARG A 170 10.86 -1.82 20.59
C ARG A 170 10.12 -1.51 19.28
N PHE A 171 9.93 -0.24 18.93
CA PHE A 171 9.32 0.17 17.66
C PHE A 171 10.31 0.66 16.62
N ASN A 172 11.57 0.88 16.98
CA ASN A 172 12.59 1.31 16.04
C ASN A 172 12.77 0.32 14.86
N LEU A 173 12.99 -0.97 15.15
CA LEU A 173 13.15 -1.99 14.11
C LEU A 173 11.83 -2.28 13.35
N PRO A 174 10.67 -2.41 14.03
CA PRO A 174 9.37 -2.45 13.35
C PRO A 174 9.16 -1.33 12.34
N PHE A 175 9.50 -0.09 12.70
CA PHE A 175 9.39 1.04 11.79
C PHE A 175 10.30 0.92 10.57
N GLN A 176 11.53 0.42 10.74
CA GLN A 176 12.43 0.15 9.62
C GLN A 176 11.88 -0.92 8.67
N ILE A 177 11.23 -1.97 9.19
CA ILE A 177 10.56 -2.98 8.36
C ILE A 177 9.47 -2.32 7.50
N LEU A 178 8.63 -1.46 8.09
CA LEU A 178 7.59 -0.75 7.32
C LEU A 178 8.18 0.11 6.20
N LEU A 179 9.29 0.80 6.46
CA LEU A 179 10.00 1.58 5.43
C LEU A 179 10.54 0.69 4.29
N LEU A 180 11.18 -0.43 4.62
CA LEU A 180 11.74 -1.33 3.62
C LEU A 180 10.66 -1.97 2.74
N LEU A 181 9.45 -2.19 3.28
CA LEU A 181 8.31 -2.68 2.50
C LEU A 181 7.81 -1.61 1.50
N MET A 182 7.78 -0.34 1.90
CA MET A 182 7.53 0.78 0.97
C MET A 182 8.63 0.89 -0.10
N ASP A 183 9.88 0.65 0.26
CA ASP A 183 10.99 0.64 -0.69
C ASP A 183 10.85 -0.50 -1.71
N ILE A 184 10.45 -1.69 -1.29
CA ILE A 184 10.17 -2.83 -2.20
C ILE A 184 9.11 -2.45 -3.23
N ASP A 185 7.95 -1.91 -2.81
CA ASP A 185 6.89 -1.46 -3.73
C ASP A 185 7.37 -0.38 -4.70
N SER A 186 8.16 0.56 -4.19
CA SER A 186 8.76 1.64 -4.99
C SER A 186 9.73 1.09 -6.02
N LEU A 187 10.59 0.14 -5.65
CA LEU A 187 11.56 -0.49 -6.53
C LEU A 187 10.89 -1.36 -7.60
N ILE A 188 9.83 -2.10 -7.26
CA ILE A 188 9.05 -2.87 -8.24
C ILE A 188 8.37 -1.93 -9.24
N THR A 189 7.79 -0.84 -8.77
CA THR A 189 7.17 0.18 -9.64
C THR A 189 8.22 0.82 -10.56
N LYS A 190 9.41 1.16 -10.04
CA LYS A 190 10.55 1.66 -10.83
C LYS A 190 11.02 0.64 -11.87
N TRP A 191 11.08 -0.63 -11.52
CA TRP A 191 11.42 -1.71 -12.45
C TRP A 191 10.39 -1.78 -13.60
N ARG A 192 9.08 -1.75 -13.29
CA ARG A 192 8.02 -1.74 -14.30
C ARG A 192 8.14 -0.51 -15.20
N SER A 193 8.42 0.66 -14.64
CA SER A 193 8.59 1.91 -15.38
C SER A 193 9.77 1.83 -16.35
N ASN A 194 10.95 1.40 -15.87
CA ASN A 194 12.12 1.22 -16.71
C ASN A 194 11.87 0.19 -17.84
N HIS A 195 11.13 -0.87 -17.54
CA HIS A 195 10.71 -1.86 -18.53
C HIS A 195 9.76 -1.25 -19.58
N VAL A 196 8.77 -0.44 -19.17
CA VAL A 196 7.86 0.29 -20.07
C VAL A 196 8.63 1.18 -21.04
N GLU A 197 9.57 1.99 -20.54
CA GLU A 197 10.38 2.90 -21.36
C GLU A 197 11.28 2.12 -22.35
N MET A 198 11.89 1.03 -21.88
CA MET A 198 12.66 0.15 -22.75
C MET A 198 11.79 -0.42 -23.89
N VAL A 199 10.59 -0.91 -23.57
CA VAL A 199 9.66 -1.48 -24.58
C VAL A 199 9.20 -0.40 -25.56
N LEU A 200 8.87 0.80 -25.08
CA LEU A 200 8.51 1.93 -25.94
C LEU A 200 9.63 2.24 -26.94
N ARG A 201 10.89 2.24 -26.51
CA ARG A 201 12.05 2.41 -27.40
C ARG A 201 12.21 1.25 -28.39
N MET A 202 11.98 0.01 -27.97
CA MET A 202 12.26 -1.18 -28.79
C MET A 202 11.20 -1.47 -29.84
N ILE A 203 9.91 -1.27 -29.52
CA ILE A 203 8.80 -1.64 -30.42
C ILE A 203 7.77 -0.52 -30.62
N GLY A 204 7.96 0.66 -30.01
CA GLY A 204 6.99 1.75 -30.10
C GLY A 204 5.69 1.47 -29.34
N ALA A 205 4.70 2.35 -29.53
CA ALA A 205 3.41 2.26 -28.83
C ALA A 205 2.39 1.33 -29.51
N HIS A 206 2.53 1.11 -30.82
CA HIS A 206 1.50 0.47 -31.65
C HIS A 206 1.79 -1.00 -32.00
N GLN A 207 3.00 -1.49 -31.74
CA GLN A 207 3.32 -2.89 -31.95
C GLN A 207 2.78 -3.74 -30.80
N PHE A 208 2.04 -4.79 -31.15
CA PHE A 208 1.58 -5.78 -30.18
C PHE A 208 2.76 -6.55 -29.60
N GLY A 209 2.68 -6.90 -28.33
CA GLY A 209 3.63 -7.81 -27.69
C GLY A 209 3.57 -9.20 -28.30
N THR A 210 4.68 -9.94 -28.30
CA THR A 210 4.73 -11.33 -28.80
C THR A 210 3.80 -12.26 -28.02
N GLY A 211 3.52 -11.96 -26.75
CA GLY A 211 2.52 -12.66 -25.94
C GLY A 211 1.08 -12.16 -26.14
N GLY A 212 0.79 -11.46 -27.23
CA GLY A 212 -0.56 -11.06 -27.62
C GLY A 212 -1.12 -9.83 -26.90
N SER A 213 -0.35 -9.12 -26.05
CA SER A 213 -0.80 -7.86 -25.42
C SER A 213 -0.75 -6.66 -26.36
N SER A 214 -1.43 -5.57 -25.98
CA SER A 214 -1.24 -4.23 -26.60
C SER A 214 0.17 -3.64 -26.37
N GLY A 215 1.13 -4.46 -25.92
CA GLY A 215 2.53 -4.09 -25.72
C GLY A 215 2.68 -2.99 -24.68
N TYR A 216 3.16 -1.84 -25.13
CA TYR A 216 3.41 -0.65 -24.31
C TYR A 216 2.19 -0.23 -23.46
N HIS A 217 0.99 -0.18 -24.05
CA HIS A 217 -0.21 0.31 -23.34
C HIS A 217 -0.61 -0.59 -22.17
N TYR A 218 -0.52 -1.92 -22.35
CA TYR A 218 -0.73 -2.87 -21.27
C TYR A 218 0.30 -2.64 -20.14
N LEU A 219 1.60 -2.57 -20.48
CA LEU A 219 2.65 -2.44 -19.48
C LEU A 219 2.50 -1.13 -18.69
N ARG A 220 2.15 -0.03 -19.36
CA ARG A 220 1.88 1.27 -18.71
C ARG A 220 0.72 1.19 -17.71
N SER A 221 -0.32 0.39 -17.99
CA SER A 221 -1.42 0.18 -17.04
C SER A 221 -0.97 -0.50 -15.73
N THR A 222 0.14 -1.24 -15.76
CA THR A 222 0.69 -1.92 -14.57
C THR A 222 1.48 -1.00 -13.64
N LEU A 223 1.65 0.28 -14.01
CA LEU A 223 2.26 1.31 -13.17
C LEU A 223 1.29 1.92 -12.15
N SER A 224 0.04 1.46 -12.13
CA SER A 224 -1.00 1.90 -11.21
C SER A 224 -0.79 1.36 -9.79
N ASP A 225 -1.27 2.11 -8.79
CA ASP A 225 -1.30 1.70 -7.36
C ASP A 225 -2.13 0.43 -7.10
N ARG A 226 -2.89 -0.06 -8.09
CA ARG A 226 -3.48 -1.41 -8.05
C ARG A 226 -2.43 -2.52 -7.82
N TYR A 227 -1.18 -2.29 -8.25
CA TYR A 227 -0.06 -3.22 -8.05
C TYR A 227 0.83 -2.89 -6.85
N LYS A 228 0.54 -1.81 -6.09
CA LYS A 228 1.21 -1.52 -4.82
C LYS A 228 0.56 -2.32 -3.70
N VAL A 229 1.34 -3.19 -3.07
CA VAL A 229 0.85 -4.10 -2.03
C VAL A 229 0.70 -3.38 -0.69
N PHE A 230 1.64 -2.50 -0.36
CA PHE A 230 1.72 -1.77 0.89
C PHE A 230 1.28 -0.32 0.73
N VAL A 231 0.32 -0.05 -0.18
CA VAL A 231 -0.20 1.30 -0.48
C VAL A 231 -0.68 2.03 0.78
N ASP A 232 -1.22 1.30 1.77
CA ASP A 232 -1.64 1.88 3.04
C ASP A 232 -0.48 2.50 3.81
N LEU A 233 0.73 1.92 3.76
CA LEU A 233 1.92 2.49 4.42
C LEU A 233 2.31 3.85 3.84
N PHE A 234 2.16 4.05 2.53
CA PHE A 234 2.37 5.37 1.91
C PHE A 234 1.32 6.37 2.40
N ASN A 235 0.05 5.93 2.41
CA ASN A 235 -1.09 6.75 2.81
C ASN A 235 -1.17 6.99 4.33
N LEU A 236 -0.40 6.29 5.16
CA LEU A 236 -0.30 6.60 6.60
C LEU A 236 0.15 8.03 6.86
N SER A 237 0.99 8.59 5.98
CA SER A 237 1.48 9.97 6.08
C SER A 237 0.34 10.98 6.17
N THR A 238 -0.80 10.65 5.56
CA THR A 238 -2.03 11.46 5.57
C THR A 238 -2.68 11.55 6.96
N PHE A 239 -2.43 10.58 7.84
CA PHE A 239 -3.03 10.50 9.18
C PHE A 239 -2.04 10.84 10.30
N LEU A 240 -0.83 11.30 9.96
CA LEU A 240 0.12 11.76 10.97
C LEU A 240 -0.33 13.09 11.56
N ILE A 241 -0.19 13.20 12.88
CA ILE A 241 -0.51 14.40 13.66
C ILE A 241 0.77 15.09 14.14
N PRO A 242 0.73 16.40 14.48
CA PRO A 242 1.88 17.09 15.04
C PRO A 242 2.44 16.38 16.26
N ARG A 243 3.77 16.38 16.42
CA ARG A 243 4.46 15.63 17.50
C ARG A 243 3.95 15.98 18.91
N HIS A 244 3.60 17.25 19.14
CA HIS A 244 3.10 17.71 20.44
C HIS A 244 1.67 17.22 20.75
N CYS A 245 0.93 16.76 19.74
CA CYS A 245 -0.40 16.18 19.90
C CYS A 245 -0.35 14.67 20.18
N ILE A 246 0.76 13.99 19.86
CA ILE A 246 0.85 12.53 20.02
C ILE A 246 0.55 12.15 21.48
N PRO A 247 -0.41 11.24 21.74
CA PRO A 247 -0.75 10.85 23.10
C PRO A 247 0.48 10.38 23.88
N PRO A 248 0.78 10.93 25.06
CA PRO A 248 1.94 10.50 25.82
C PRO A 248 1.77 9.05 26.30
N LEU A 249 2.85 8.27 26.21
CA LEU A 249 2.88 6.91 26.74
C LEU A 249 2.70 6.91 28.26
N THR A 250 1.90 5.96 28.77
CA THR A 250 1.86 5.70 30.21
C THR A 250 3.18 5.11 30.68
N VAL A 251 3.48 5.19 31.98
CA VAL A 251 4.69 4.58 32.56
C VAL A 251 4.78 3.09 32.23
N ALA A 252 3.66 2.37 32.36
CA ALA A 252 3.57 0.95 32.02
C ALA A 252 3.83 0.71 30.52
N MET A 253 3.26 1.52 29.63
CA MET A 253 3.48 1.38 28.19
C MET A 253 4.93 1.70 27.80
N LYS A 254 5.51 2.74 28.40
CA LYS A 254 6.92 3.10 28.17
C LYS A 254 7.87 1.99 28.63
N LYS A 255 7.61 1.38 29.79
CA LYS A 255 8.36 0.21 30.25
C LYS A 255 8.20 -0.97 29.29
N ARG A 256 6.96 -1.25 28.85
CA ARG A 256 6.67 -2.32 27.88
C ARG A 256 7.38 -2.10 26.54
N LEU A 257 7.58 -0.85 26.09
CA LEU A 257 8.29 -0.53 24.84
C LEU A 257 9.81 -0.35 25.02
N SER A 258 10.30 -0.39 26.26
CA SER A 258 11.73 -0.37 26.56
C SER A 258 12.37 -1.74 26.28
N MET A 259 13.69 -1.74 26.12
CA MET A 259 14.51 -2.96 26.00
C MET A 259 15.09 -3.41 27.35
N MET A 260 14.77 -2.67 28.43
CA MET A 260 15.16 -3.04 29.78
C MET A 260 14.05 -3.90 30.36
N ASP A 261 14.29 -5.21 30.37
CA ASP A 261 13.61 -6.08 31.33
C ASP A 261 14.04 -5.61 32.74
N ASP A 262 13.13 -5.73 33.72
CA ASP A 262 13.42 -5.43 35.13
C ASP A 262 14.75 -6.00 35.63
#